data_AF-A0AAX3RG99-F1
#
_entry.id   AF-A0AAX3RG99-F1
#
_cell.length_a   1.000
_cell.length_b   1.000
_cell.length_c   1.000
_cell.angle_alpha   90.00
_cell.angle_beta   90.00
_cell.angle_gamma   90.00
#
_symmetry.space_group_name_H-M   'P 1'
#
loop_
_entity.id
_entity.type
_entity.pdbx_description
1 polymer ?
#
loop_
_entity_poly.entity_id
_entity_poly.type
_entity_poly.pdbx_seq_one_letter_code
_entity_poly.pdbx_strand_id
1 'polypeptide(L)'
;MKIDLNAMGYDELIAHGEEVMRMIRLRSYGEGYKQGKFDADMDATYMRPQEKSAQARRDEIVEIARADLEKLADEDGPVYQTEDNEGYPCSCYASFRVNKEHRTIACDLRGVRTGERYKRGIAKAAPSDCFNVHIGKAIALRRALGLAVPDEYLNAPQPTEVRVGDVVRGKYEESYYQYEGRLFGDSYEEQIKEIEDGKFRYMSGDYDFIDSANLTIIDDSREEVGE
;
A
#
# COMPACT_ATOMS: atom_id res chain seq x y z
N MET A 1 -41.93 45.85 -25.20
CA MET A 1 -42.69 46.26 -26.40
C MET A 1 -43.49 45.05 -26.84
N LYS A 2 -44.83 45.11 -26.82
CA LYS A 2 -45.68 44.02 -27.33
C LYS A 2 -45.80 44.18 -28.83
N ILE A 3 -45.50 43.13 -29.57
CA ILE A 3 -45.62 43.09 -31.03
C ILE A 3 -47.05 42.63 -31.34
N ASP A 4 -47.78 43.42 -32.13
CA ASP A 4 -49.13 43.08 -32.56
C ASP A 4 -49.09 42.33 -33.89
N LEU A 5 -49.25 41.01 -33.81
CA LEU A 5 -49.15 40.09 -34.96
C LEU A 5 -50.33 40.22 -35.93
N ASN A 6 -51.48 40.74 -35.47
CA ASN A 6 -52.68 40.86 -36.32
C ASN A 6 -52.61 42.04 -37.29
N ALA A 7 -51.67 42.97 -37.07
CA ALA A 7 -51.47 44.13 -37.91
C ALA A 7 -50.38 43.95 -38.98
N MET A 8 -49.64 42.82 -38.97
CA MET A 8 -48.55 42.53 -39.91
C MET A 8 -49.03 41.83 -41.18
N GLY A 9 -48.37 42.14 -42.30
CA GLY A 9 -48.53 41.39 -43.54
C GLY A 9 -47.92 39.98 -43.46
N TYR A 10 -48.26 39.10 -44.41
CA TYR A 10 -47.77 37.72 -44.43
C TYR A 10 -46.25 37.61 -44.48
N ASP A 11 -45.58 38.42 -45.31
CA ASP A 11 -44.12 38.43 -45.44
C ASP A 11 -43.42 38.98 -44.18
N GLU A 12 -44.05 39.96 -43.51
CA GLU A 12 -43.56 40.52 -42.25
C GLU A 12 -43.65 39.50 -41.11
N LEU A 13 -44.73 38.69 -41.09
CA LEU A 13 -44.88 37.59 -40.13
C LEU A 13 -43.82 36.51 -40.32
N ILE A 14 -43.49 36.16 -41.57
CA ILE A 14 -42.42 35.20 -41.86
C ILE A 14 -41.06 35.75 -41.42
N ALA A 15 -40.72 36.98 -41.80
CA ALA A 15 -39.46 37.61 -41.42
C ALA A 15 -39.31 37.68 -39.89
N HIS A 16 -40.39 38.01 -39.18
CA HIS A 16 -40.39 38.04 -37.72
C HIS A 16 -40.22 36.65 -37.11
N GLY A 17 -40.86 35.62 -37.69
CA GLY A 17 -40.68 34.23 -37.28
C GLY A 17 -39.23 33.73 -37.44
N GLU A 18 -38.57 34.08 -38.55
CA GLU A 18 -37.16 33.75 -38.78
C GLU A 18 -36.23 34.43 -37.78
N GLU A 19 -36.49 35.70 -37.46
CA GLU A 19 -35.75 36.47 -36.45
C GLU A 19 -35.87 35.83 -35.06
N VAL A 20 -37.08 35.45 -34.66
CA VAL A 20 -37.34 34.77 -33.39
C VAL A 20 -36.59 33.44 -33.31
N MET A 21 -36.65 32.63 -34.38
CA MET A 21 -35.94 31.35 -34.42
C MET A 21 -34.41 31.52 -34.38
N ARG A 22 -33.88 32.57 -35.03
CA ARG A 22 -32.45 32.93 -34.98
C ARG A 22 -32.04 33.27 -33.55
N MET A 23 -32.83 34.09 -32.86
CA MET A 23 -32.56 34.50 -31.48
C MET A 23 -32.64 33.34 -30.49
N ILE A 24 -33.60 32.42 -30.66
CA ILE A 24 -33.70 31.20 -29.86
C ILE A 24 -32.42 30.36 -30.01
N ARG A 25 -31.96 30.10 -31.26
CA ARG A 25 -30.73 29.34 -31.50
C ARG A 25 -29.50 29.99 -30.88
N LEU A 26 -29.41 31.31 -30.96
CA LEU A 26 -28.27 32.06 -30.43
C LEU A 26 -28.23 32.00 -28.89
N ARG A 27 -29.40 32.08 -28.25
CA ARG A 27 -29.53 31.89 -26.80
C ARG A 27 -29.22 30.47 -26.37
N SER A 28 -29.78 29.46 -27.05
CA SER A 28 -29.52 28.05 -26.72
C SER A 28 -28.04 27.69 -26.90
N TYR A 29 -27.37 28.25 -27.91
CA TYR A 29 -25.92 28.07 -28.09
C TYR A 29 -25.11 28.75 -26.98
N GLY A 30 -25.48 29.97 -26.59
CA GLY A 30 -24.83 30.69 -25.50
C GLY A 30 -25.02 30.01 -24.13
N GLU A 31 -26.20 29.46 -23.87
CA GLU A 31 -26.49 28.66 -22.67
C GLU A 31 -25.70 27.34 -22.68
N GLY A 32 -25.69 26.63 -23.80
CA GLY A 32 -24.88 25.41 -23.96
C GLY A 32 -23.37 25.66 -23.78
N TYR A 33 -22.84 26.77 -24.29
CA TYR A 33 -21.44 27.14 -24.10
C TYR A 33 -21.11 27.46 -22.63
N LYS A 34 -22.00 28.18 -21.94
CA LYS A 34 -21.83 28.47 -20.50
C LYS A 34 -21.89 27.19 -19.66
N GLN A 35 -22.82 26.29 -19.99
CA GLN A 35 -22.94 25.00 -19.31
C GLN A 35 -21.69 24.15 -19.55
N GLY A 36 -21.24 24.01 -20.80
CA GLY A 36 -20.04 23.23 -21.11
C GLY A 36 -18.77 23.81 -20.49
N LYS A 37 -18.65 25.14 -20.38
CA LYS A 37 -17.54 25.78 -19.68
C LYS A 37 -17.59 25.51 -18.17
N PHE A 38 -18.77 25.58 -17.57
CA PHE A 38 -18.97 25.23 -16.15
C PHE A 38 -18.65 23.76 -15.88
N ASP A 39 -19.09 22.84 -16.74
CA ASP A 39 -18.82 21.41 -16.61
C ASP A 39 -17.31 21.10 -16.75
N ALA A 40 -16.61 21.77 -17.67
CA ALA A 40 -15.16 21.64 -17.84
C ALA A 40 -14.37 22.23 -16.66
N ASP A 41 -14.80 23.39 -16.15
CA ASP A 41 -14.19 24.00 -14.96
C ASP A 41 -14.44 23.11 -13.72
N MET A 42 -15.63 22.53 -13.59
CA MET A 42 -15.95 21.56 -12.53
C MET A 42 -15.10 20.30 -12.64
N ASP A 43 -14.92 19.73 -13.83
CA ASP A 43 -14.07 18.53 -14.03
C ASP A 43 -12.59 18.83 -13.71
N ALA A 44 -12.10 20.03 -14.05
CA ALA A 44 -10.75 20.47 -13.70
C ALA A 44 -10.57 20.74 -12.18
N THR A 45 -11.60 21.26 -11.51
CA THR A 45 -11.55 21.58 -10.07
C THR A 45 -11.74 20.34 -9.20
N TYR A 46 -12.54 19.38 -9.68
CA TYR A 46 -12.81 18.09 -9.04
C TYR A 46 -12.01 16.96 -9.71
N MET A 47 -10.71 17.18 -9.95
CA MET A 47 -9.80 16.04 -10.11
C MET A 47 -9.97 15.14 -8.89
N ARG A 48 -10.46 13.91 -9.13
CA ARG A 48 -10.48 12.88 -8.07
C ARG A 48 -9.07 12.82 -7.48
N PRO A 49 -8.90 12.85 -6.15
CA PRO A 49 -7.59 12.64 -5.56
C PRO A 49 -7.03 11.38 -6.19
N GLN A 50 -5.86 11.47 -6.83
CA GLN A 50 -5.24 10.32 -7.47
C GLN A 50 -5.13 9.24 -6.39
N GLU A 51 -5.86 8.14 -6.59
CA GLU A 51 -5.85 7.05 -5.64
C GLU A 51 -4.40 6.56 -5.54
N LYS A 52 -3.77 6.77 -4.38
CA LYS A 52 -2.42 6.28 -4.10
C LYS A 52 -2.33 4.82 -4.57
N SER A 53 -1.30 4.49 -5.35
CA SER A 53 -1.07 3.12 -5.81
C SER A 53 -1.01 2.17 -4.61
N ALA A 54 -1.35 0.89 -4.83
CA ALA A 54 -1.29 -0.12 -3.76
C ALA A 54 0.10 -0.15 -3.10
N GLN A 55 1.17 -0.01 -3.90
CA GLN A 55 2.54 0.11 -3.42
C GLN A 55 2.77 1.35 -2.55
N ALA A 56 2.30 2.53 -2.96
CA ALA A 56 2.48 3.76 -2.18
C ALA A 56 1.75 3.68 -0.82
N ARG A 57 0.57 3.04 -0.78
CA ARG A 57 -0.14 2.78 0.49
C ARG A 57 0.61 1.80 1.37
N ARG A 58 1.21 0.74 0.79
CA ARG A 58 2.03 -0.23 1.51
C ARG A 58 3.26 0.43 2.13
N ASP A 59 4.00 1.21 1.34
CA ASP A 59 5.19 1.92 1.80
C ASP A 59 4.83 2.90 2.95
N GLU A 60 3.71 3.63 2.84
CA GLU A 60 3.21 4.49 3.92
C GLU A 60 2.87 3.71 5.22
N ILE A 61 2.25 2.53 5.11
CA ILE A 61 1.95 1.69 6.27
C ILE A 61 3.23 1.17 6.94
N VAL A 62 4.25 0.80 6.16
CA VAL A 62 5.56 0.37 6.68
C VAL A 62 6.23 1.52 7.45
N GLU A 63 6.20 2.73 6.90
CA GLU A 63 6.74 3.92 7.56
C GLU A 63 5.98 4.28 8.84
N ILE A 64 4.64 4.20 8.82
CA ILE A 64 3.83 4.37 10.03
C ILE A 64 4.19 3.32 11.08
N ALA A 65 4.40 2.06 10.69
CA ALA A 65 4.82 1.01 11.62
C ALA A 65 6.22 1.26 12.20
N ARG A 66 7.16 1.76 11.39
CA ARG A 66 8.50 2.17 11.85
C ARG A 66 8.42 3.32 12.85
N ALA A 67 7.66 4.35 12.53
CA ALA A 67 7.45 5.49 13.40
C ALA A 67 6.70 5.11 14.70
N ASP A 68 5.78 4.14 14.65
CA ASP A 68 5.07 3.64 15.83
C ASP A 68 6.03 2.90 16.79
N LEU A 69 7.00 2.14 16.27
CA LEU A 69 8.05 1.53 17.07
C LEU A 69 8.95 2.57 17.75
N GLU A 70 9.26 3.66 17.06
CA GLU A 70 10.05 4.78 17.61
C GLU A 70 9.26 5.62 18.61
N LYS A 71 7.99 5.94 18.32
CA LYS A 71 7.13 6.74 19.20
C LYS A 71 6.74 6.03 20.49
N LEU A 72 6.64 4.70 20.45
CA LEU A 72 6.36 3.91 21.65
C LEU A 72 7.60 3.79 22.55
N ALA A 73 8.80 4.13 22.06
CA ALA A 73 9.98 4.28 22.88
C ALA A 73 9.96 5.64 23.61
N ASP A 74 10.25 5.64 24.91
CA ASP A 74 10.42 6.86 25.71
C ASP A 74 11.64 7.70 25.24
N GLU A 75 11.71 8.98 25.64
CA GLU A 75 12.79 9.93 25.28
C GLU A 75 14.20 9.44 25.67
N ASP A 76 14.32 8.58 26.69
CA ASP A 76 15.57 8.00 27.19
C ASP A 76 15.96 6.66 26.51
N GLY A 77 15.19 6.21 25.50
CA GLY A 77 15.38 4.94 24.77
C GLY A 77 14.13 4.03 24.80
N PRO A 78 14.18 2.81 24.25
CA PRO A 78 13.01 1.92 24.08
C PRO A 78 12.56 1.25 25.38
N VAL A 79 12.32 2.06 26.40
CA VAL A 79 11.65 1.69 27.64
C VAL A 79 10.17 1.87 27.41
N TYR A 80 9.39 0.86 27.82
CA TYR A 80 7.94 0.84 27.74
C TYR A 80 7.38 0.65 29.14
N GLN A 81 6.23 1.28 29.41
CA GLN A 81 5.51 1.07 30.66
C GLN A 81 4.55 -0.10 30.50
N THR A 82 4.66 -1.10 31.38
CA THR A 82 3.73 -2.21 31.45
C THR A 82 3.51 -2.61 32.91
N GLU A 83 2.68 -3.61 33.14
CA GLU A 83 2.50 -4.21 34.47
C GLU A 83 3.38 -5.46 34.57
N ASP A 84 4.00 -5.65 35.73
CA ASP A 84 4.68 -6.90 36.06
C ASP A 84 3.66 -8.04 36.28
N ASN A 85 4.16 -9.22 36.66
CA ASN A 85 3.31 -10.40 36.90
C ASN A 85 2.36 -10.22 38.11
N GLU A 86 2.59 -9.21 38.94
CA GLU A 86 1.86 -8.92 40.18
C GLU A 86 0.91 -7.72 39.99
N GLY A 87 0.92 -7.07 38.83
CA GLY A 87 0.05 -5.96 38.47
C GLY A 87 0.61 -4.57 38.81
N TYR A 88 1.91 -4.47 39.15
CA TYR A 88 2.54 -3.19 39.44
C TYR A 88 3.15 -2.56 38.19
N PRO A 89 3.06 -1.23 38.03
CA PRO A 89 3.66 -0.54 36.89
C PRO A 89 5.19 -0.68 36.92
N CYS A 90 5.75 -1.08 35.79
CA CYS A 90 7.16 -1.35 35.61
C CYS A 90 7.65 -0.90 34.23
N SER A 91 8.87 -0.39 34.22
CA SER A 91 9.63 -0.11 33.01
C SER A 91 10.19 -1.41 32.42
N CYS A 92 9.97 -1.64 31.14
CA CYS A 92 10.45 -2.81 30.41
C CYS A 92 11.07 -2.45 29.06
N TYR A 93 11.96 -3.30 28.55
CA TYR A 93 12.48 -3.23 27.19
C TYR A 93 11.81 -4.28 26.30
N ALA A 94 11.61 -3.95 25.03
CA ALA A 94 11.12 -4.89 24.03
C ALA A 94 12.26 -5.70 23.41
N SER A 95 12.20 -7.02 23.53
CA SER A 95 13.10 -7.95 22.87
C SER A 95 12.37 -8.68 21.74
N PHE A 96 12.80 -8.45 20.50
CA PHE A 96 12.19 -9.05 19.32
C PHE A 96 12.93 -10.33 18.90
N ARG A 97 12.18 -11.40 18.62
CA ARG A 97 12.67 -12.59 17.93
C ARG A 97 11.90 -12.74 16.62
N VAL A 98 12.63 -12.66 15.51
CA VAL A 98 12.10 -12.78 14.16
C VAL A 98 12.41 -14.18 13.63
N ASN A 99 11.36 -14.94 13.30
CA ASN A 99 11.49 -16.20 12.58
C ASN A 99 10.93 -15.98 11.16
N LYS A 100 11.83 -15.76 10.19
CA LYS A 100 11.48 -15.52 8.79
C LYS A 100 10.84 -16.75 8.13
N GLU A 101 11.35 -17.95 8.40
CA GLU A 101 10.84 -19.23 7.86
C GLU A 101 9.36 -19.46 8.22
N HIS A 102 8.96 -19.13 9.45
CA HIS A 102 7.58 -19.24 9.89
C HIS A 102 6.80 -17.92 9.82
N ARG A 103 7.38 -16.86 9.25
CA ARG A 103 6.81 -15.50 9.16
C ARG A 103 6.19 -15.03 10.48
N THR A 104 6.89 -15.33 11.57
CA THR A 104 6.42 -15.14 12.95
C THR A 104 7.39 -14.23 13.69
N ILE A 105 6.85 -13.21 14.36
CA ILE A 105 7.62 -12.29 15.19
C ILE A 105 7.07 -12.38 16.60
N ALA A 106 7.95 -12.65 17.55
CA ALA A 106 7.63 -12.61 18.98
C ALA A 106 8.30 -11.40 19.62
N CYS A 107 7.55 -10.65 20.41
CA CYS A 107 8.05 -9.56 21.25
C CYS A 107 7.91 -9.97 22.72
N ASP A 108 9.04 -10.11 23.41
CA ASP A 108 9.09 -10.31 24.86
C ASP A 108 9.36 -8.96 25.54
N LEU A 109 8.46 -8.53 26.43
CA LEU A 109 8.70 -7.37 27.30
C LEU A 109 9.44 -7.83 28.55
N ARG A 110 10.64 -7.29 28.76
CA ARG A 110 11.51 -7.67 29.88
C ARG A 110 11.76 -6.51 30.82
N GLY A 111 11.64 -6.72 32.13
CA GLY A 111 11.87 -5.67 33.12
C GLY A 111 13.28 -5.08 33.04
N VAL A 112 13.38 -3.76 33.06
CA VAL A 112 14.68 -3.03 33.01
C VAL A 112 15.59 -3.43 34.18
N ARG A 113 15.02 -3.61 35.37
CA ARG A 113 15.76 -3.92 36.60
C ARG A 113 15.97 -5.40 36.86
N THR A 114 15.02 -6.24 36.47
CA THR A 114 14.98 -7.68 36.82
C THR A 114 15.46 -8.56 35.67
N GLY A 115 15.32 -8.11 34.42
CA GLY A 115 15.55 -8.92 33.22
C GLY A 115 14.49 -9.99 32.98
N GLU A 116 13.48 -10.10 33.85
CA GLU A 116 12.41 -11.09 33.75
C GLU A 116 11.41 -10.72 32.67
N ARG A 117 10.83 -11.74 32.03
CA ARG A 117 9.79 -11.56 31.02
C ARG A 117 8.43 -11.37 31.71
N TYR A 118 7.81 -10.22 31.50
CA TYR A 118 6.49 -9.90 32.04
C TYR A 118 5.37 -10.25 31.07
N LYS A 119 5.47 -9.77 29.82
CA LYS A 119 4.46 -9.99 28.79
C LYS A 119 5.09 -10.42 27.48
N ARG A 120 4.29 -11.08 26.65
CA ARG A 120 4.71 -11.55 25.33
C ARG A 120 3.61 -11.29 24.31
N GLY A 121 3.98 -10.64 23.21
CA GLY A 121 3.14 -10.49 22.03
C GLY A 121 3.67 -11.31 20.87
N ILE A 122 2.78 -11.85 20.05
CA ILE A 122 3.15 -12.63 18.86
C ILE A 122 2.38 -12.08 17.67
N ALA A 123 3.09 -11.80 16.59
CA ALA A 123 2.55 -11.53 15.27
C ALA A 123 2.92 -12.67 14.33
N LYS A 124 1.97 -13.13 13.52
CA LYS A 124 2.17 -14.18 12.52
C LYS A 124 1.44 -13.78 11.25
N ALA A 125 2.17 -13.68 10.14
CA ALA A 125 1.57 -13.41 8.84
C ALA A 125 0.87 -14.67 8.31
N ALA A 126 -0.20 -14.48 7.55
CA ALA A 126 -0.88 -15.60 6.90
C ALA A 126 -0.01 -16.16 5.76
N PRO A 127 -0.18 -17.44 5.37
CA PRO A 127 0.62 -18.02 4.29
C PRO A 127 0.48 -17.31 2.94
N SER A 128 -0.66 -16.67 2.72
CA SER A 128 -0.99 -15.87 1.55
C SER A 128 -0.59 -14.40 1.66
N ASP A 129 -0.14 -13.94 2.83
CA ASP A 129 0.19 -12.54 3.11
C ASP A 129 1.71 -12.29 2.98
N CYS A 130 2.09 -11.07 2.60
CA CYS A 130 3.48 -10.66 2.48
C CYS A 130 4.04 -10.29 3.86
N PHE A 131 5.10 -10.99 4.25
CA PHE A 131 5.76 -10.77 5.51
C PHE A 131 6.54 -9.45 5.49
N ASN A 132 6.34 -8.62 6.51
CA ASN A 132 7.15 -7.43 6.76
C ASN A 132 7.61 -7.39 8.22
N VAL A 133 8.91 -7.23 8.42
CA VAL A 133 9.52 -7.20 9.76
C VAL A 133 9.02 -6.01 10.58
N HIS A 134 8.87 -4.83 10.00
CA HIS A 134 8.46 -3.62 10.74
C HIS A 134 7.00 -3.70 11.18
N ILE A 135 6.10 -4.06 10.25
CA ILE A 135 4.67 -4.24 10.56
C ILE A 135 4.50 -5.35 11.60
N GLY A 136 5.18 -6.49 11.42
CA GLY A 136 5.10 -7.59 12.37
C GLY A 136 5.67 -7.22 13.75
N LYS A 137 6.76 -6.45 13.82
CA LYS A 137 7.29 -5.93 15.10
C LYS A 137 6.30 -5.00 15.79
N ALA A 138 5.69 -4.07 15.06
CA ALA A 138 4.70 -3.13 15.61
C ALA A 138 3.46 -3.86 16.16
N ILE A 139 2.92 -4.83 15.40
CA ILE A 139 1.81 -5.68 15.85
C ILE A 139 2.21 -6.48 17.10
N ALA A 140 3.40 -7.09 17.10
CA ALA A 140 3.86 -7.89 18.24
C ALA A 140 4.06 -7.03 19.49
N LEU A 141 4.61 -5.82 19.35
CA LEU A 141 4.81 -4.88 20.44
C LEU A 141 3.47 -4.41 21.03
N ARG A 142 2.53 -3.96 20.19
CA ARG A 142 1.19 -3.54 20.64
C ARG A 142 0.46 -4.66 21.37
N ARG A 143 0.52 -5.89 20.85
CA ARG A 143 -0.05 -7.08 21.52
C ARG A 143 0.62 -7.35 22.85
N ALA A 144 1.94 -7.16 22.97
CA ALA A 144 2.65 -7.34 24.22
C ALA A 144 2.28 -6.29 25.28
N LEU A 145 2.03 -5.06 24.84
CA LEU A 145 1.58 -3.94 25.68
C LEU A 145 0.07 -3.99 25.99
N GLY A 146 -0.69 -4.86 25.35
CA GLY A 146 -2.14 -4.93 25.50
C GLY A 146 -2.89 -3.78 24.80
N LEU A 147 -2.25 -3.12 23.85
CA LEU A 147 -2.84 -2.05 23.04
C LEU A 147 -3.61 -2.61 21.84
N ALA A 148 -4.62 -1.86 21.38
CA ALA A 148 -5.32 -2.17 20.15
C ALA A 148 -4.35 -2.12 18.95
N VAL A 149 -4.46 -3.11 18.06
CA VAL A 149 -3.69 -3.15 16.80
C VAL A 149 -4.51 -2.44 15.72
N PRO A 150 -3.95 -1.45 15.01
CA PRO A 150 -4.66 -0.79 13.92
C PRO A 150 -5.02 -1.75 12.79
N ASP A 151 -6.17 -1.52 12.18
CA ASP A 151 -6.68 -2.34 11.07
C ASP A 151 -5.81 -2.18 9.81
N GLU A 152 -5.11 -1.06 9.67
CA GLU A 152 -4.18 -0.77 8.58
C GLU A 152 -2.99 -1.74 8.57
N TYR A 153 -2.55 -2.22 9.74
CA TYR A 153 -1.48 -3.20 9.84
C TYR A 153 -1.96 -4.61 9.53
N LEU A 154 -3.25 -4.90 9.77
CA LEU A 154 -3.86 -6.19 9.54
C LEU A 154 -4.31 -6.39 8.08
N ASN A 155 -4.67 -5.31 7.40
CA ASN A 155 -5.19 -5.31 6.03
C ASN A 155 -4.28 -4.55 5.06
N ALA A 156 -2.98 -4.55 5.32
CA ALA A 156 -2.03 -3.86 4.46
C ALA A 156 -2.03 -4.48 3.05
N PRO A 157 -1.99 -3.68 1.98
CA PRO A 157 -2.03 -4.18 0.61
C PRO A 157 -0.77 -4.97 0.27
N GLN A 158 -0.91 -5.96 -0.62
CA GLN A 158 0.22 -6.73 -1.15
C GLN A 158 1.15 -5.82 -1.96
N PRO A 159 2.48 -5.97 -1.83
CA PRO A 159 3.41 -5.25 -2.68
C PRO A 159 3.25 -5.69 -4.14
N THR A 160 3.26 -4.72 -5.05
CA THR A 160 3.09 -4.93 -6.50
C THR A 160 4.39 -4.74 -7.26
N GLU A 161 5.36 -4.07 -6.67
CA GLU A 161 6.65 -3.75 -7.28
C GLU A 161 7.76 -4.54 -6.58
N VAL A 162 8.49 -5.32 -7.37
CA VAL A 162 9.64 -6.10 -6.91
C VAL A 162 10.87 -5.18 -6.80
N ARG A 163 11.54 -5.17 -5.64
CA ARG A 163 12.72 -4.35 -5.35
C ARG A 163 13.90 -5.22 -4.89
N VAL A 164 15.10 -4.65 -4.94
CA VAL A 164 16.31 -5.32 -4.45
C VAL A 164 16.17 -5.59 -2.95
N GLY A 165 16.52 -6.79 -2.52
CA GLY A 165 16.40 -7.25 -1.14
C GLY A 165 15.12 -8.02 -0.84
N ASP A 166 14.10 -7.95 -1.71
CA ASP A 166 12.85 -8.70 -1.55
C ASP A 166 13.10 -10.20 -1.70
N VAL A 167 12.36 -11.00 -0.93
CA VAL A 167 12.26 -12.44 -1.14
C VAL A 167 11.03 -12.72 -1.98
N VAL A 168 11.25 -13.37 -3.12
CA VAL A 168 10.20 -13.73 -4.07
C VAL A 168 10.06 -15.23 -4.17
N ARG A 169 8.84 -15.67 -4.42
CA ARG A 169 8.53 -17.05 -4.78
C ARG A 169 8.23 -17.12 -6.27
N GLY A 170 9.07 -17.84 -7.00
CA GLY A 170 8.91 -18.13 -8.41
C GLY A 170 8.42 -19.55 -8.66
N LYS A 171 7.88 -19.81 -9.85
CA LYS A 171 7.56 -21.15 -10.34
C LYS A 171 8.59 -21.55 -11.39
N TYR A 172 9.09 -22.78 -11.33
CA TYR A 172 9.95 -23.30 -12.39
C TYR A 172 9.14 -23.53 -13.66
N GLU A 173 9.71 -23.19 -14.82
CA GLU A 173 9.18 -23.67 -16.10
C GLU A 173 9.34 -25.19 -16.18
N GLU A 174 8.35 -25.86 -16.79
CA GLU A 174 8.26 -27.32 -16.91
C GLU A 174 9.51 -27.96 -17.57
N SER A 175 10.26 -27.16 -18.36
CA SER A 175 11.51 -27.55 -19.02
C SER A 175 12.67 -27.82 -18.05
N TYR A 176 12.74 -27.13 -16.90
CA TYR A 176 13.79 -27.31 -15.89
C TYR A 176 13.61 -28.59 -15.04
N TYR A 177 12.41 -29.18 -15.00
CA TYR A 177 12.12 -30.41 -14.24
C TYR A 177 12.75 -31.67 -14.84
N GLN A 178 13.14 -31.65 -16.12
CA GLN A 178 13.63 -32.85 -16.81
C GLN A 178 15.15 -33.02 -16.75
N TYR A 179 15.91 -32.04 -16.29
CA TYR A 179 17.37 -32.19 -16.14
C TYR A 179 17.70 -32.96 -14.84
N GLU A 180 18.40 -34.09 -14.98
CA GLU A 180 18.96 -34.93 -13.92
C GLU A 180 17.99 -35.75 -13.01
N GLY A 181 16.70 -35.88 -13.34
CA GLY A 181 15.82 -36.84 -12.67
C GLY A 181 15.59 -36.57 -11.16
N ARG A 182 15.90 -35.36 -10.69
CA ARG A 182 15.55 -34.86 -9.35
C ARG A 182 14.26 -34.06 -9.45
N LEU A 183 13.22 -34.48 -8.73
CA LEU A 183 12.03 -33.67 -8.48
C LEU A 183 12.45 -32.47 -7.60
N PHE A 184 12.71 -31.33 -8.22
CA PHE A 184 12.66 -30.05 -7.52
C PHE A 184 11.19 -29.70 -7.29
N GLY A 185 10.86 -28.97 -6.21
CA GLY A 185 9.47 -28.63 -5.90
C GLY A 185 8.86 -27.66 -6.92
N ASP A 186 7.53 -27.53 -6.93
CA ASP A 186 6.75 -26.70 -7.88
C ASP A 186 7.11 -25.19 -7.89
N SER A 187 7.88 -24.75 -6.89
CA SER A 187 8.28 -23.36 -6.68
C SER A 187 9.60 -23.26 -5.92
N TYR A 188 10.28 -22.13 -6.08
CA TYR A 188 11.47 -21.75 -5.32
C TYR A 188 11.25 -20.41 -4.61
N GLU A 189 11.95 -20.19 -3.49
CA GLU A 189 11.98 -18.92 -2.76
C GLU A 189 13.41 -18.39 -2.79
N GLU A 190 13.59 -17.20 -3.35
CA GLU A 190 14.92 -16.62 -3.55
C GLU A 190 14.93 -15.13 -3.24
N GLN A 191 16.06 -14.64 -2.73
CA GLN A 191 16.26 -13.22 -2.44
C GLN A 191 16.87 -12.50 -3.63
N ILE A 192 16.32 -11.34 -3.98
CA ILE A 192 16.78 -10.53 -5.11
C ILE A 192 18.00 -9.72 -4.72
N LYS A 193 19.08 -9.90 -5.49
CA LYS A 193 20.35 -9.22 -5.35
C LYS A 193 20.44 -7.98 -6.24
N GLU A 194 19.97 -8.07 -7.47
CA GLU A 194 20.12 -7.01 -8.48
C GLU A 194 18.98 -7.05 -9.50
N ILE A 195 18.60 -5.87 -10.01
CA ILE A 195 17.56 -5.68 -11.01
C ILE A 195 18.17 -4.87 -12.16
N GLU A 196 18.17 -5.42 -13.36
CA GLU A 196 18.70 -4.77 -14.58
C GLU A 196 17.75 -5.02 -15.75
N ASP A 197 17.26 -3.96 -16.41
CA ASP A 197 16.38 -4.05 -17.59
C ASP A 197 15.21 -5.05 -17.48
N GLY A 198 14.53 -5.07 -16.32
CA GLY A 198 13.38 -5.96 -16.06
C GLY A 198 13.74 -7.41 -15.74
N LYS A 199 15.04 -7.71 -15.61
CA LYS A 199 15.56 -9.01 -15.22
C LYS A 199 16.05 -8.99 -13.78
N PHE A 200 15.91 -10.13 -13.10
CA PHE A 200 16.26 -10.29 -11.68
C PHE A 200 17.45 -11.23 -11.52
N ARG A 201 18.39 -10.88 -10.64
CA ARG A 201 19.49 -11.75 -10.19
C ARG A 201 19.28 -12.13 -8.73
N TYR A 202 19.38 -13.43 -8.40
CA TYR A 202 19.25 -13.90 -7.02
C TYR A 202 20.56 -13.88 -6.24
N MET A 203 20.47 -13.92 -4.91
CA MET A 203 21.62 -14.03 -4.01
C MET A 203 22.34 -15.38 -4.11
N SER A 204 21.62 -16.47 -4.40
CA SER A 204 22.14 -17.84 -4.45
C SER A 204 22.72 -18.25 -5.82
N GLY A 205 22.43 -17.49 -6.88
CA GLY A 205 22.69 -17.88 -8.26
C GLY A 205 23.73 -17.00 -8.96
N ASP A 206 24.66 -17.63 -9.66
CA ASP A 206 25.72 -16.95 -10.40
C ASP A 206 25.34 -16.56 -11.85
N TYR A 207 24.26 -17.10 -12.46
CA TYR A 207 24.10 -16.99 -13.93
C TYR A 207 22.71 -16.79 -14.57
N ASP A 208 21.57 -16.90 -13.89
CA ASP A 208 20.28 -16.79 -14.58
C ASP A 208 19.51 -15.52 -14.21
N PHE A 209 19.42 -14.63 -15.20
CA PHE A 209 18.46 -13.54 -15.24
C PHE A 209 17.10 -14.09 -15.66
N ILE A 210 16.15 -14.17 -14.73
CA ILE A 210 14.80 -14.66 -15.02
C ILE A 210 13.96 -13.48 -15.52
N ASP A 211 13.33 -13.68 -16.69
CA ASP A 211 12.29 -12.78 -17.21
C ASP A 211 11.03 -12.92 -16.35
N SER A 212 10.20 -11.89 -16.23
CA SER A 212 9.06 -11.64 -15.32
C SER A 212 7.98 -12.76 -15.13
N ALA A 213 8.37 -14.02 -15.00
CA ALA A 213 7.50 -15.17 -14.85
C ALA A 213 6.97 -15.22 -13.42
N ASN A 214 5.75 -14.70 -13.21
CA ASN A 214 4.88 -14.92 -12.05
C ASN A 214 5.60 -14.91 -10.68
N LEU A 215 6.43 -13.90 -10.44
CA LEU A 215 7.06 -13.70 -9.14
C LEU A 215 6.02 -13.20 -8.14
N THR A 216 5.88 -13.91 -7.01
CA THR A 216 5.08 -13.45 -5.87
C THR A 216 6.02 -12.97 -4.77
N ILE A 217 5.93 -11.72 -4.35
CA ILE A 217 6.71 -11.22 -3.22
C ILE A 217 6.15 -11.86 -1.94
N ILE A 218 7.03 -12.47 -1.15
CA ILE A 218 6.67 -13.15 0.11
C ILE A 218 7.26 -12.48 1.35
N ASP A 219 8.36 -11.74 1.18
CA ASP A 219 9.00 -10.93 2.22
C ASP A 219 9.50 -9.62 1.59
N ASP A 220 8.93 -8.49 2.04
CA ASP A 220 9.31 -7.13 1.63
C ASP A 220 10.14 -6.40 2.70
N SER A 221 10.74 -7.17 3.63
CA SER A 221 11.61 -6.67 4.70
C SER A 221 13.00 -6.34 4.16
N ARG A 222 13.06 -5.31 3.32
CA ARG A 222 14.31 -4.72 2.85
C ARG A 222 15.06 -4.09 4.02
N GLU A 223 16.33 -4.44 4.18
CA GLU A 223 17.25 -3.59 4.95
C GLU A 223 17.63 -2.45 4.00
N GLU A 224 17.34 -1.20 4.36
CA GLU A 224 17.78 -0.06 3.55
C GLU A 224 19.30 -0.16 3.40
N VAL A 225 19.75 -0.48 2.18
CA VAL A 225 21.16 -0.34 1.82
C VAL A 225 21.40 1.16 1.85
N GLY A 226 21.92 1.66 2.97
CA GLY A 226 22.30 3.05 3.11
C GLY A 226 23.19 3.44 1.93
N GLU A 227 22.84 4.54 1.27
CA GLU A 227 23.71 5.21 0.30
C GLU A 227 25.06 5.60 0.92
#